data_AF-A0A7X6BNA0-F1
#
_entry.id   AF-A0A7X6BNA0-F1
#
_cell.length_a   1.000
_cell.length_b   1.000
_cell.length_c   1.000
_cell.angle_alpha   90.00
_cell.angle_beta   90.00
_cell.angle_gamma   90.00
#
_symmetry.space_group_name_H-M   'P 1'
#
loop_
_entity.id
_entity.type
_entity.pdbx_description
1 polymer ?
#
loop_
_entity_poly.entity_id
_entity_poly.type
_entity_poly.pdbx_seq_one_letter_code
_entity_poly.pdbx_strand_id
1 'polypeptide(L)'
;MRVLVACEYSGTVRNAFLALGHDAWSCDLLPSEDGSNRHIVGDARDLLNDGWDLLMVAHPPCTRLCNSGVRWLTVPPPGRTKEEMWAALDEGAALFSDFWNAPIDRIAIENPVMHKHAKARIVNFEDFAQSIQPWQFGHGETKRTCLWLKNLPPLVPTNIVSGRDPRVHHMPPSPDRWKERSRFFPGIAEAMANQWTAAAALAA
;
A
#
# COMPACT_ATOMS: atom_id res chain seq x y z
N MET A 1 -2.86 -10.49 -17.07
CA MET A 1 -3.79 -9.73 -16.21
C MET A 1 -3.58 -8.25 -16.45
N ARG A 2 -4.66 -7.46 -16.37
CA ARG A 2 -4.63 -6.00 -16.24
C ARG A 2 -4.52 -5.64 -14.77
N VAL A 3 -3.46 -4.92 -14.40
CA VAL A 3 -3.13 -4.62 -12.99
C VAL A 3 -3.10 -3.11 -12.77
N LEU A 4 -3.88 -2.63 -11.81
CA LEU A 4 -3.82 -1.25 -11.32
C LEU A 4 -3.02 -1.22 -10.02
N VAL A 5 -1.95 -0.45 -9.99
CA VAL A 5 -1.19 -0.13 -8.78
C VAL A 5 -1.53 1.29 -8.32
N ALA A 6 -2.48 1.41 -7.41
CA ALA A 6 -2.96 2.70 -6.91
C ALA A 6 -2.03 3.26 -5.81
N CYS A 7 -1.92 4.59 -5.77
CA CYS A 7 -1.06 5.37 -4.86
C CYS A 7 0.45 5.13 -5.03
N GLU A 8 0.87 4.58 -6.18
CA GLU A 8 2.28 4.32 -6.47
C GLU A 8 2.86 5.33 -7.46
N TYR A 9 3.78 6.16 -6.97
CA TYR A 9 4.63 6.99 -7.84
C TYR A 9 5.99 6.35 -8.13
N SER A 10 6.48 5.41 -7.32
CA SER A 10 7.83 4.83 -7.47
C SER A 10 7.99 3.85 -8.64
N GLY A 11 6.89 3.22 -9.06
CA GLY A 11 6.87 2.17 -10.07
C GLY A 11 7.37 0.80 -9.61
N THR A 12 7.76 0.61 -8.34
CA THR A 12 8.38 -0.65 -7.85
C THR A 12 7.48 -1.87 -8.07
N VAL A 13 6.21 -1.81 -7.65
CA VAL A 13 5.24 -2.89 -7.79
C VAL A 13 4.79 -3.02 -9.24
N ARG A 14 4.47 -1.91 -9.90
CA ARG A 14 4.11 -1.92 -11.33
C ARG A 14 5.18 -2.61 -12.16
N ASN A 15 6.45 -2.25 -11.98
CA ASN A 15 7.56 -2.79 -12.75
C ASN A 15 7.75 -4.29 -12.50
N ALA A 16 7.49 -4.78 -11.28
CA ALA A 16 7.51 -6.21 -11.00
C ALA A 16 6.43 -6.99 -11.79
N PHE A 17 5.22 -6.44 -11.93
CA PHE A 17 4.19 -7.04 -12.78
C PHE A 17 4.50 -6.91 -14.28
N LEU A 18 5.05 -5.77 -14.72
CA LEU A 18 5.49 -5.59 -16.12
C LEU A 18 6.57 -6.61 -16.51
N ALA A 19 7.51 -6.90 -15.61
CA ALA A 19 8.57 -7.88 -15.84
C ALA A 19 8.03 -9.31 -16.09
N LEU A 20 6.82 -9.60 -15.61
CA LEU A 20 6.11 -10.86 -15.85
C LEU A 20 5.14 -10.80 -17.05
N GLY A 21 5.13 -9.70 -17.81
CA GLY A 21 4.32 -9.55 -19.02
C GLY A 21 2.86 -9.13 -18.81
N HIS A 22 2.52 -8.60 -17.63
CA HIS A 22 1.17 -8.09 -17.35
C HIS A 22 0.94 -6.70 -17.96
N ASP A 23 -0.32 -6.34 -18.23
CA ASP A 23 -0.70 -4.96 -18.56
C ASP A 23 -0.87 -4.18 -17.26
N ALA A 24 0.25 -3.75 -16.69
CA ALA A 24 0.30 -3.09 -15.38
C ALA A 24 0.50 -1.58 -15.50
N TRP A 25 -0.31 -0.83 -14.76
CA TRP A 25 -0.29 0.62 -14.69
C TRP A 25 -0.25 1.08 -13.24
N SER A 26 0.56 2.09 -12.96
CA SER A 26 0.53 2.78 -11.66
C SER A 26 -0.28 4.06 -11.75
N CYS A 27 -0.93 4.49 -10.67
CA CYS A 27 -1.59 5.79 -10.59
C CYS A 27 -1.30 6.48 -9.26
N ASP A 28 -0.87 7.74 -9.30
CA ASP A 28 -0.62 8.58 -8.13
C ASP A 28 -0.89 10.06 -8.47
N LEU A 29 -1.00 10.91 -7.44
CA LEU A 29 -1.09 12.36 -7.63
C LEU A 29 0.26 12.96 -8.05
N LEU A 30 1.36 12.27 -7.76
CA LEU A 30 2.71 12.66 -8.13
C LEU A 30 3.13 11.99 -9.45
N PRO A 31 3.98 12.65 -10.26
CA PRO A 31 4.57 12.03 -11.44
C PRO A 31 5.41 10.78 -11.10
N SER A 32 5.52 9.84 -12.05
CA SER A 32 6.36 8.64 -11.94
C SER A 32 7.81 9.01 -11.62
N GLU A 33 8.38 8.43 -10.56
CA GLU A 33 9.79 8.64 -10.16
C GLU A 33 10.75 8.17 -11.26
N ASP A 34 10.40 7.08 -11.96
CA ASP A 34 11.22 6.48 -13.01
C ASP A 34 10.89 6.98 -14.43
N GLY A 35 9.98 7.95 -14.58
CA GLY A 35 9.60 8.51 -15.88
C GLY A 35 8.89 7.53 -16.83
N SER A 36 8.36 6.42 -16.32
CA SER A 36 7.65 5.43 -17.13
C SER A 36 6.39 5.98 -17.80
N ASN A 37 6.11 5.51 -19.02
CA ASN A 37 4.87 5.79 -19.74
C ASN A 37 3.69 4.89 -19.30
N ARG A 38 3.90 4.01 -18.31
CA ARG A 38 2.88 3.17 -17.68
C ARG A 38 2.39 3.76 -16.36
N HIS A 39 2.25 5.08 -16.31
CA HIS A 39 1.85 5.82 -15.12
C HIS A 39 0.78 6.86 -15.45
N ILE A 40 -0.23 6.95 -14.60
CA ILE A 40 -1.33 7.91 -14.72
C ILE A 40 -1.23 8.89 -13.54
N VAL A 41 -1.12 10.19 -13.85
CA VAL A 41 -1.15 11.23 -12.81
C VAL A 41 -2.61 11.61 -12.56
N GLY A 42 -3.12 11.31 -11.37
CA GLY A 42 -4.52 11.55 -11.03
C GLY A 42 -4.98 10.79 -9.78
N ASP A 43 -6.29 10.87 -9.51
CA ASP A 43 -6.92 10.11 -8.45
C ASP A 43 -7.24 8.70 -8.93
N ALA A 44 -6.65 7.69 -8.30
CA ALA A 44 -6.83 6.29 -8.69
C ALA A 44 -8.28 5.80 -8.53
N ARG A 45 -9.12 6.51 -7.77
CA ARG A 45 -10.56 6.20 -7.64
C ARG A 45 -11.33 6.32 -8.95
N ASP A 46 -10.89 7.23 -9.82
CA ASP A 46 -11.50 7.44 -11.14
C ASP A 46 -11.30 6.24 -12.08
N LEU A 47 -10.36 5.34 -11.76
CA LEU A 47 -9.96 4.21 -12.59
C LEU A 47 -10.56 2.87 -12.13
N LEU A 48 -11.27 2.84 -10.99
CA LEU A 48 -11.68 1.57 -10.35
C LEU A 48 -12.67 0.74 -11.18
N ASN A 49 -13.32 1.35 -12.18
CA ASN A 49 -14.32 0.70 -13.03
C ASN A 49 -13.79 0.28 -14.41
N ASP A 50 -12.48 0.42 -14.66
CA ASP A 50 -11.92 0.24 -16.02
C ASP A 50 -11.62 -1.22 -16.39
N GLY A 51 -12.16 -2.18 -15.65
CA GLY A 51 -12.03 -3.62 -15.93
C GLY A 51 -10.65 -4.19 -15.58
N TRP A 52 -10.13 -3.84 -14.41
CA TRP A 52 -8.88 -4.39 -13.87
C TRP A 52 -9.10 -5.80 -13.28
N ASP A 53 -8.13 -6.69 -13.47
CA ASP A 53 -8.15 -8.03 -12.86
C ASP A 53 -7.61 -8.03 -11.43
N LEU A 54 -6.76 -7.05 -11.10
CA LEU A 54 -6.08 -6.88 -9.82
C LEU A 54 -5.90 -5.40 -9.49
N LEU A 55 -6.33 -5.01 -8.29
CA LEU A 55 -5.98 -3.76 -7.64
C LEU A 55 -4.94 -4.02 -6.56
N MET A 56 -3.79 -3.37 -6.65
CA MET A 56 -2.81 -3.29 -5.56
C MET A 56 -2.68 -1.83 -5.11
N VAL A 57 -3.05 -1.53 -3.88
CA VAL A 57 -2.86 -0.20 -3.30
C VAL A 57 -1.54 -0.20 -2.55
N ALA A 58 -0.55 0.49 -3.11
CA ALA A 58 0.80 0.60 -2.57
C ALA A 58 1.05 2.04 -2.13
N HIS A 59 1.30 2.27 -0.84
CA HIS A 59 1.52 3.60 -0.24
C HIS A 59 0.32 4.56 -0.22
N PRO A 60 -0.90 4.10 0.15
CA PRO A 60 -1.99 5.02 0.34
C PRO A 60 -1.68 6.02 1.47
N PRO A 61 -2.19 7.26 1.40
CA PRO A 61 -2.21 8.19 2.53
C PRO A 61 -2.86 7.54 3.77
N CYS A 62 -2.03 7.04 4.69
CA CYS A 62 -2.48 6.22 5.82
C CYS A 62 -2.09 6.76 7.20
N THR A 63 -1.45 7.94 7.25
CA THR A 63 -0.87 8.49 8.49
C THR A 63 -1.89 8.63 9.62
N ARG A 64 -3.15 8.94 9.30
CA ARG A 64 -4.23 9.06 10.29
C ARG A 64 -4.95 7.75 10.60
N LEU A 65 -4.73 6.68 9.83
CA LEU A 65 -5.32 5.36 10.09
C LEU A 65 -4.47 4.53 11.05
N CYS A 66 -3.16 4.75 11.02
CA CYS A 66 -2.20 3.90 11.70
C CYS A 66 -2.21 4.07 13.22
N ASN A 67 -1.94 3.00 13.97
CA ASN A 67 -1.82 3.01 15.43
C ASN A 67 -0.84 4.08 15.95
N SER A 68 0.29 4.25 15.28
CA SER A 68 1.27 5.29 15.66
C SER A 68 0.74 6.72 15.51
N GLY A 69 -0.32 6.90 14.70
CA GLY A 69 -1.00 8.17 14.47
C GLY A 69 -2.10 8.49 15.48
N VAL A 70 -2.58 7.51 16.26
CA VAL A 70 -3.81 7.65 17.07
C VAL A 70 -3.75 8.79 18.09
N ARG A 71 -2.57 9.01 18.70
CA ARG A 71 -2.37 10.04 19.74
C ARG A 71 -2.73 11.45 19.27
N TRP A 72 -2.55 11.71 17.97
CA TRP A 72 -2.76 13.01 17.38
C TRP A 72 -4.24 13.37 17.23
N LEU A 73 -5.16 12.39 17.31
CA LEU A 73 -6.61 12.64 17.35
C LEU A 73 -7.04 13.29 18.67
N THR A 74 -6.23 13.13 19.72
CA THR A 74 -6.48 13.70 21.05
C THR A 74 -5.61 14.93 21.31
N VAL A 75 -4.33 14.88 20.92
CA VAL A 75 -3.38 15.99 21.06
C VAL A 75 -2.79 16.28 19.69
N PRO A 76 -3.37 17.21 18.91
CA PRO A 76 -2.88 17.55 17.58
C PRO A 76 -1.43 18.05 17.58
N PRO A 77 -0.68 17.87 16.48
CA PRO A 77 0.63 18.47 16.33
C PRO A 77 0.52 20.01 16.28
N PRO A 78 1.60 20.76 16.58
CA PRO A 78 1.61 22.22 16.49
C PRO A 78 1.10 22.72 15.13
N GLY A 79 0.25 23.74 15.15
CA GLY A 79 -0.33 24.33 13.95
C GLY A 79 -1.47 23.53 13.33
N ARG A 80 -2.01 22.52 14.02
CA ARG A 80 -3.20 21.76 13.58
C ARG A 80 -4.26 21.69 14.68
N THR A 81 -5.51 21.54 14.28
CA THR A 81 -6.66 21.41 15.21
C THR A 81 -7.08 19.96 15.37
N LYS A 82 -7.94 19.67 16.37
CA LYS A 82 -8.50 18.32 16.52
C LYS A 82 -9.40 18.01 15.34
N GLU A 83 -10.21 18.98 14.94
CA GLU A 83 -11.16 18.91 13.84
C GLU A 83 -10.45 18.51 12.55
N GLU A 84 -9.30 19.11 12.25
CA GLU A 84 -8.46 18.74 11.10
C GLU A 84 -7.90 17.31 11.19
N MET A 85 -7.56 16.84 12.39
CA MET A 85 -7.06 15.47 12.57
C MET A 85 -8.16 14.44 12.37
N TRP A 86 -9.39 14.73 12.82
CA TRP A 86 -10.55 13.88 12.59
C TRP A 86 -11.01 13.92 11.14
N ALA A 87 -11.03 15.09 10.49
CA ALA A 87 -11.32 15.18 9.06
C ALA A 87 -10.33 14.37 8.21
N ALA A 88 -9.02 14.47 8.50
CA ALA A 88 -8.01 13.67 7.79
C ALA A 88 -8.10 12.16 8.10
N LEU A 89 -8.66 11.77 9.25
CA LEU A 89 -9.01 10.36 9.52
C LEU A 89 -10.20 9.93 8.66
N ASP A 90 -11.25 10.76 8.57
CA ASP A 90 -12.44 10.46 7.77
C ASP A 90 -12.07 10.35 6.28
N GLU A 91 -11.24 11.26 5.76
CA GLU A 91 -10.70 11.20 4.38
C GLU A 91 -9.91 9.92 4.12
N GLY A 92 -8.99 9.54 5.03
CA GLY A 92 -8.21 8.31 4.89
C GLY A 92 -9.08 7.06 4.96
N ALA A 93 -10.12 7.07 5.81
CA ALA A 93 -11.04 5.95 5.94
C ALA A 93 -11.96 5.83 4.71
N ALA A 94 -12.39 6.96 4.13
CA ALA A 94 -13.12 6.99 2.87
C ALA A 94 -12.27 6.44 1.72
N LEU A 95 -11.01 6.90 1.58
CA LEU A 95 -10.10 6.40 0.55
C LEU A 95 -9.86 4.89 0.66
N PHE A 96 -9.62 4.39 1.88
CA PHE A 96 -9.49 2.94 2.10
C PHE A 96 -10.79 2.21 1.74
N SER A 97 -11.94 2.77 2.09
CA SER A 97 -13.25 2.19 1.77
C SER A 97 -13.47 2.12 0.26
N ASP A 98 -13.13 3.17 -0.48
CA ASP A 98 -13.26 3.22 -1.95
C ASP A 98 -12.45 2.08 -2.60
N PHE A 99 -11.21 1.87 -2.16
CA PHE A 99 -10.37 0.79 -2.68
C PHE A 99 -10.81 -0.60 -2.22
N TRP A 100 -11.17 -0.78 -0.94
CA TRP A 100 -11.56 -2.08 -0.41
C TRP A 100 -12.86 -2.60 -1.02
N ASN A 101 -13.77 -1.68 -1.35
CA ASN A 101 -15.06 -1.97 -1.95
C ASN A 101 -15.07 -1.81 -3.48
N ALA A 102 -13.90 -1.62 -4.10
CA ALA A 102 -13.80 -1.50 -5.55
C ALA A 102 -14.42 -2.72 -6.25
N PRO A 103 -15.06 -2.54 -7.43
CA PRO A 103 -15.67 -3.63 -8.20
C PRO A 103 -14.62 -4.44 -8.96
N ILE A 104 -13.54 -4.80 -8.27
CA ILE A 104 -12.41 -5.57 -8.76
C ILE A 104 -12.37 -6.87 -7.95
N ASP A 105 -12.17 -7.98 -8.64
CA ASP A 105 -12.24 -9.32 -8.03
C ASP A 105 -11.10 -9.54 -7.03
N ARG A 106 -9.87 -9.19 -7.45
CA ARG A 106 -8.65 -9.35 -6.63
C ARG A 106 -8.17 -8.02 -6.12
N ILE A 107 -8.09 -7.87 -4.80
CA ILE A 107 -7.66 -6.61 -4.17
C ILE A 107 -6.59 -6.91 -3.12
N ALA A 108 -5.49 -6.17 -3.17
CA ALA A 108 -4.51 -6.08 -2.11
C ALA A 108 -4.37 -4.63 -1.66
N ILE A 109 -4.49 -4.35 -0.36
CA ILE A 109 -4.22 -3.03 0.21
C ILE A 109 -3.13 -3.17 1.24
N GLU A 110 -2.02 -2.46 1.04
CA GLU A 110 -0.98 -2.34 2.08
C GLU A 110 -1.30 -1.19 3.03
N ASN A 111 -1.16 -1.44 4.32
CA ASN A 111 -1.25 -0.39 5.33
C ASN A 111 -0.47 -0.78 6.59
N PRO A 112 -0.04 0.18 7.44
CA PRO A 112 0.31 -0.12 8.82
C PRO A 112 -0.87 -0.71 9.63
N VAL A 113 -0.57 -1.24 10.81
CA VAL A 113 -1.62 -1.67 11.75
C VAL A 113 -2.52 -0.48 12.11
N MET A 114 -3.83 -0.63 11.90
CA MET A 114 -4.83 0.42 12.13
C MET A 114 -5.37 0.45 13.56
N HIS A 115 -5.70 1.64 14.05
CA HIS A 115 -6.35 1.84 15.34
C HIS A 115 -7.88 1.73 15.27
N LYS A 116 -8.53 1.53 16.42
CA LYS A 116 -10.00 1.35 16.54
C LYS A 116 -10.84 2.41 15.83
N HIS A 117 -10.42 3.69 15.84
CA HIS A 117 -11.20 4.77 15.22
C HIS A 117 -11.25 4.68 13.68
N ALA A 118 -10.21 4.13 13.05
CA ALA A 118 -10.13 3.92 11.61
C ALA A 118 -10.98 2.71 11.23
N LYS A 119 -10.79 1.59 11.95
CA LYS A 119 -11.60 0.37 11.78
C LYS A 119 -13.10 0.65 11.83
N ALA A 120 -13.54 1.49 12.77
CA ALA A 120 -14.94 1.85 12.94
C ALA A 120 -15.53 2.78 11.85
N ARG A 121 -14.68 3.37 10.99
CA ARG A 121 -15.09 4.31 9.93
C ARG A 121 -15.03 3.71 8.53
N ILE A 122 -14.22 2.67 8.36
CA ILE A 122 -14.06 2.00 7.06
C ILE A 122 -15.31 1.19 6.77
N VAL A 123 -15.90 1.41 5.60
CA VAL A 123 -17.08 0.68 5.12
C VAL A 123 -16.67 -0.76 4.78
N ASN A 124 -17.43 -1.73 5.29
CA ASN A 124 -17.16 -3.16 5.14
C ASN A 124 -15.75 -3.56 5.62
N PHE A 125 -15.28 -2.94 6.69
CA PHE A 125 -13.97 -3.26 7.26
C PHE A 125 -13.84 -4.75 7.60
N GLU A 126 -12.72 -5.32 7.19
CA GLU A 126 -12.23 -6.62 7.63
C GLU A 126 -10.86 -6.46 8.28
N ASP A 127 -10.46 -7.39 9.15
CA ASP A 127 -9.07 -7.40 9.63
C ASP A 127 -8.12 -7.85 8.51
N PHE A 128 -6.88 -7.36 8.54
CA PHE A 128 -5.88 -7.73 7.54
C PHE A 128 -5.64 -9.24 7.51
N ALA A 129 -5.47 -9.80 6.31
CA ALA A 129 -5.25 -11.24 6.12
C ALA A 129 -3.86 -11.68 6.60
N GLN A 130 -2.86 -10.79 6.47
CA GLN A 130 -1.50 -11.07 6.92
C GLN A 130 -0.71 -9.82 7.28
N SER A 131 0.39 -10.01 8.00
CA SER A 131 1.44 -9.00 8.14
C SER A 131 2.79 -9.56 7.71
N ILE A 132 3.53 -8.77 6.97
CA ILE A 132 4.84 -9.11 6.43
C ILE A 132 5.92 -8.16 6.92
N GLN A 133 7.18 -8.57 6.71
CA GLN A 133 8.37 -7.81 7.04
C GLN A 133 9.37 -7.85 5.87
N PRO A 134 10.14 -6.78 5.63
CA PRO A 134 11.09 -6.73 4.52
C PRO A 134 12.14 -7.84 4.56
N TRP A 135 12.57 -8.25 5.76
CA TRP A 135 13.57 -9.31 5.94
C TRP A 135 13.10 -10.70 5.51
N GLN A 136 11.79 -10.90 5.34
CA GLN A 136 11.22 -12.13 4.76
C GLN A 136 11.42 -12.20 3.23
N PHE A 137 11.80 -11.07 2.61
CA PHE A 137 11.87 -10.88 1.15
C PHE A 137 13.19 -10.22 0.73
N GLY A 138 14.28 -10.47 1.45
CA GLY A 138 15.64 -10.06 1.05
C GLY A 138 16.12 -8.71 1.59
N HIS A 139 15.35 -8.02 2.44
CA HIS A 139 15.70 -6.68 2.94
C HIS A 139 15.90 -6.70 4.46
N GLY A 140 17.14 -6.60 4.97
CA GLY A 140 17.49 -6.78 6.40
C GLY A 140 16.90 -5.76 7.41
N GLU A 141 15.96 -4.92 6.98
CA GLU A 141 15.26 -3.94 7.80
C GLU A 141 13.91 -4.45 8.33
N THR A 142 13.40 -3.79 9.37
CA THR A 142 12.05 -4.04 9.89
C THR A 142 11.13 -2.87 9.58
N LYS A 143 10.03 -3.17 8.89
CA LYS A 143 8.93 -2.25 8.63
C LYS A 143 7.69 -3.11 8.44
N ARG A 144 6.93 -3.33 9.53
CA ARG A 144 5.74 -4.19 9.46
C ARG A 144 4.74 -3.56 8.50
N THR A 145 4.35 -4.33 7.50
CA THR A 145 3.28 -3.99 6.54
C THR A 145 2.16 -5.01 6.68
N CYS A 146 0.94 -4.55 6.89
CA CYS A 146 -0.25 -5.41 6.87
C CYS A 146 -0.84 -5.41 5.46
N LEU A 147 -1.35 -6.56 5.02
CA LEU A 147 -2.06 -6.69 3.76
C LEU A 147 -3.51 -7.12 4.01
N TRP A 148 -4.44 -6.32 3.51
CA TRP A 148 -5.84 -6.73 3.30
C TRP A 148 -5.93 -7.37 1.93
N LEU A 149 -6.46 -8.58 1.87
CA LEU A 149 -6.47 -9.40 0.66
C LEU A 149 -7.89 -9.86 0.38
N LYS A 150 -8.38 -9.58 -0.83
CA LYS A 150 -9.63 -10.11 -1.38
C LYS A 150 -9.27 -11.01 -2.56
N ASN A 151 -9.70 -12.26 -2.52
CA ASN A 151 -9.46 -13.27 -3.55
C ASN A 151 -7.98 -13.41 -3.99
N LEU A 152 -7.06 -13.20 -3.03
CA LEU A 152 -5.62 -13.35 -3.22
C LEU A 152 -5.04 -14.23 -2.10
N PRO A 153 -4.11 -15.14 -2.43
CA PRO A 153 -3.42 -15.90 -1.39
C PRO A 153 -2.48 -15.00 -0.58
N PRO A 154 -2.30 -15.30 0.73
CA PRO A 154 -1.21 -14.76 1.54
C PRO A 154 0.15 -14.93 0.85
N LEU A 155 1.05 -13.95 1.00
CA LEU A 155 2.41 -14.04 0.49
C LEU A 155 3.24 -14.99 1.35
N VAL A 156 3.93 -15.90 0.68
CA VAL A 156 4.95 -16.76 1.29
C VAL A 156 6.31 -16.04 1.22
N PRO A 157 7.10 -16.00 2.32
CA PRO A 157 8.47 -15.48 2.29
C PRO A 157 9.32 -16.10 1.17
N THR A 158 10.05 -15.28 0.42
CA THR A 158 10.87 -15.73 -0.72
C THR A 158 12.37 -15.73 -0.43
N ASN A 159 12.83 -14.89 0.50
CA ASN A 159 14.25 -14.77 0.83
C ASN A 159 14.41 -14.25 2.26
N ILE A 160 14.60 -15.15 3.22
CA ILE A 160 14.75 -14.78 4.63
C ILE A 160 16.21 -14.40 4.89
N VAL A 161 16.45 -13.12 5.20
CA VAL A 161 17.79 -12.59 5.50
C VAL A 161 17.94 -12.25 6.99
N SER A 162 19.20 -12.16 7.43
CA SER A 162 19.57 -11.66 8.76
C SER A 162 19.49 -10.12 8.82
N GLY A 163 19.82 -9.53 9.98
CA GLY A 163 19.58 -8.10 10.27
C GLY A 163 18.14 -7.85 10.73
N ARG A 164 17.87 -6.78 11.48
CA ARG A 164 16.51 -6.35 11.86
C ARG A 164 16.51 -4.85 12.13
N ASP A 165 17.14 -4.09 11.24
CA ASP A 165 17.34 -2.66 11.45
C ASP A 165 16.02 -1.90 11.33
N PRO A 166 15.52 -1.21 12.37
CA PRO A 166 14.33 -0.37 12.27
C PRO A 166 14.67 0.99 11.60
N ARG A 167 15.31 0.95 10.42
CA ARG A 167 15.84 2.11 9.68
C ARG A 167 14.85 3.27 9.58
N VAL A 168 13.60 2.97 9.24
CA VAL A 168 12.52 3.96 9.10
C VAL A 168 12.21 4.70 10.42
N HIS A 169 12.33 4.03 11.56
CA HIS A 169 12.11 4.64 12.87
C HIS A 169 13.28 5.54 13.28
N HIS A 170 14.51 5.17 12.90
CA HIS A 170 15.73 5.92 13.22
C HIS A 170 16.07 7.03 12.21
N MET A 171 15.32 7.14 11.11
CA MET A 171 15.59 8.12 10.06
C MET A 171 15.40 9.57 10.56
N PRO A 172 16.44 10.43 10.47
CA PRO A 172 16.38 11.82 10.94
C PRO A 172 15.43 12.66 10.08
N PRO A 173 14.96 13.82 10.58
CA PRO A 173 14.19 14.78 9.79
C PRO A 173 14.95 15.24 8.54
N SER A 174 14.31 15.18 7.37
CA SER A 174 14.80 15.77 6.12
C SER A 174 13.62 16.07 5.19
N PRO A 175 13.79 16.94 4.18
CA PRO A 175 12.73 17.22 3.20
C PRO A 175 12.25 15.97 2.45
N ASP A 176 13.14 15.04 2.15
CA ASP A 176 12.83 13.79 1.44
C ASP A 176 12.51 12.60 2.36
N ARG A 177 12.51 12.81 3.68
CA ARG A 177 12.24 11.74 4.65
C ARG A 177 10.94 11.02 4.38
N TRP A 178 9.89 11.74 3.98
CA TRP A 178 8.60 11.13 3.68
C TRP A 178 8.70 10.19 2.46
N LYS A 179 9.43 10.58 1.41
CA LYS A 179 9.68 9.73 0.23
C LYS A 179 10.46 8.49 0.61
N GLU A 180 11.57 8.65 1.33
CA GLU A 180 12.43 7.53 1.71
C GLU A 180 11.74 6.55 2.66
N ARG A 181 10.85 7.05 3.53
CA ARG A 181 9.99 6.20 4.35
C ARG A 181 8.92 5.47 3.55
N SER A 182 8.47 6.04 2.45
CA SER A 182 7.50 5.46 1.53
C SER A 182 8.14 4.66 0.41
N ARG A 183 9.47 4.51 0.35
CA ARG A 183 10.11 3.63 -0.63
C ARG A 183 9.65 2.18 -0.39
N PHE A 184 9.13 1.53 -1.44
CA PHE A 184 8.70 0.14 -1.39
C PHE A 184 9.90 -0.81 -1.52
N PHE A 185 9.70 -2.07 -1.15
CA PHE A 185 10.75 -3.08 -1.18
C PHE A 185 10.65 -3.92 -2.45
N PRO A 186 11.66 -3.91 -3.34
CA PRO A 186 11.64 -4.68 -4.58
C PRO A 186 11.36 -6.17 -4.36
N GLY A 187 11.91 -6.76 -3.30
CA GLY A 187 11.70 -8.19 -3.01
C GLY A 187 10.26 -8.52 -2.59
N ILE A 188 9.55 -7.57 -1.96
CA ILE A 188 8.11 -7.73 -1.69
C ILE A 188 7.32 -7.57 -2.99
N ALA A 189 7.65 -6.57 -3.81
CA ALA A 189 7.01 -6.37 -5.11
C ALA A 189 7.17 -7.59 -6.04
N GLU A 190 8.36 -8.17 -6.11
CA GLU A 190 8.63 -9.41 -6.86
C GLU A 190 7.83 -10.59 -6.30
N ALA A 191 7.72 -10.72 -4.98
CA ALA A 191 6.91 -11.77 -4.36
C ALA A 191 5.41 -11.59 -4.68
N MET A 192 4.89 -10.35 -4.61
CA MET A 192 3.53 -10.01 -5.02
C MET A 192 3.27 -10.40 -6.47
N ALA A 193 4.13 -9.97 -7.39
CA ALA A 193 4.00 -10.27 -8.81
C ALA A 193 4.04 -11.78 -9.07
N ASN A 194 5.09 -12.47 -8.64
CA ASN A 194 5.26 -13.89 -8.93
C ASN A 194 4.13 -14.75 -8.34
N GLN A 195 3.78 -14.55 -7.07
CA GLN A 195 2.85 -15.44 -6.38
C GLN A 195 1.41 -15.18 -6.79
N TRP A 196 1.00 -13.92 -6.98
CA TRP A 196 -0.36 -13.62 -7.41
C TRP A 196 -0.58 -13.93 -8.89
N THR A 197 0.45 -13.82 -9.74
CA THR A 197 0.38 -14.31 -11.12
C THR A 197 0.23 -15.83 -11.18
N ALA A 198 1.01 -16.58 -10.39
CA ALA A 198 0.87 -18.03 -10.31
C ALA A 198 -0.53 -18.44 -9.81
N ALA A 199 -1.06 -17.75 -8.80
CA ALA A 199 -2.39 -18.01 -8.27
C ALA A 199 -3.50 -17.73 -9.28
N ALA A 200 -3.39 -16.63 -10.05
CA ALA A 200 -4.36 -16.30 -11.09
C ALA A 200 -4.35 -17.32 -12.23
N ALA A 201 -3.18 -17.85 -12.60
CA ALA A 201 -3.06 -18.89 -13.63
C ALA A 201 -3.69 -20.23 -13.21
N LEU A 202 -3.71 -20.54 -11.91
CA LEU A 202 -4.36 -21.76 -11.38
C LEU A 202 -5.89 -21.63 -11.27
N ALA A 203 -6.42 -20.41 -11.29
CA ALA A 203 -7.84 -20.13 -11.16
C ALA A 203 -8.55 -19.91 -12.51
N ALA A 204 -7.80 -19.92 -13.62
CA ALA A 204 -8.30 -19.76 -15.00
C ALA A 204 -8.52 -21.12 -15.66
#